data_AF-A0A3B1J3G2-F1
#
_entry.id   AF-A0A3B1J3G2-F1
#
_cell.length_a   1.000
_cell.length_b   1.000
_cell.length_c   1.000
_cell.angle_alpha   90.00
_cell.angle_beta   90.00
_cell.angle_gamma   90.00
#
_symmetry.space_group_name_H-M   'P 1'
#
loop_
_entity.id
_entity.type
_entity.pdbx_description
1 polymer ?
#
loop_
_entity_poly.entity_id
_entity_poly.type
_entity_poly.pdbx_seq_one_letter_code
_entity_poly.pdbx_strand_id
1 'polypeptide(L)'
;LREVLAAESVACLNKALCHLKDIWEEIGIPEEQRLERTNVVKNHIKDLLERMIAEEENLRKRLMISIETCRKELSKVCSELQLPAFQEERSNSMLQQEKDIRTFLEAMLKEKSHRMQTLKVLIEQDQDLCDVLCCDSFCISDSSVPSLEQLERYREHLAALAAEKEERRSKFVELKKKIILCMEDLDQLPETSFEKDIVCEEEEAFCLSRENIDSLKILLHQVLRTILSLLYSLHYTLTTTLTSLYSLHYTLITITLFTNTLITIPLFTILLITILSSLYSHHYTHIIILSSL
;
A
#
# COMPACT_ATOMS: atom_id res chain seq x y z
N LEU A 1 38.94 -43.36 24.15
CA LEU A 1 39.91 -42.28 24.52
C LEU A 1 39.72 -41.83 25.97
N ARG A 2 38.54 -41.34 26.38
CA ARG A 2 38.25 -40.88 27.76
C ARG A 2 38.50 -41.95 28.84
N GLU A 3 38.06 -43.18 28.59
CA GLU A 3 38.25 -44.30 29.54
C GLU A 3 39.72 -44.69 29.71
N VAL A 4 40.50 -44.60 28.63
CA VAL A 4 41.95 -44.87 28.66
C VAL A 4 42.68 -43.81 29.49
N LEU A 5 42.35 -42.53 29.30
CA LEU A 5 42.93 -41.42 30.08
C LEU A 5 42.55 -41.48 31.56
N ALA A 6 41.32 -41.91 31.88
CA ALA A 6 40.89 -42.11 33.25
C ALA A 6 41.71 -43.23 33.93
N ALA A 7 41.89 -44.36 33.23
CA ALA A 7 42.70 -45.47 33.73
C ALA A 7 44.18 -45.07 33.92
N GLU A 8 44.75 -44.33 32.98
CA GLU A 8 46.12 -43.81 33.07
C GLU A 8 46.30 -42.86 34.27
N SER A 9 45.32 -41.99 34.53
CA SER A 9 45.34 -41.07 35.67
C SER A 9 45.34 -41.83 37.00
N VAL A 10 44.54 -42.89 37.12
CA VAL A 10 44.51 -43.77 38.31
C VAL A 10 45.84 -44.52 38.47
N ALA A 11 46.42 -45.03 37.38
CA ALA A 11 47.70 -45.72 37.41
C ALA A 11 48.85 -44.78 37.85
N CYS A 12 48.85 -43.54 37.37
CA CYS A 12 49.80 -42.51 37.77
C CYS A 12 49.70 -42.19 39.27
N LEU A 13 48.49 -42.00 39.77
CA LEU A 13 48.25 -41.77 41.20
C LEU A 13 48.75 -42.94 42.05
N ASN A 14 48.42 -44.18 41.68
CA ASN A 14 48.87 -45.36 42.40
C ASN A 14 50.40 -45.48 42.41
N LYS A 15 51.05 -45.24 41.28
CA LYS A 15 52.52 -45.25 41.18
C LYS A 15 53.14 -44.18 42.10
N ALA A 16 52.57 -42.98 42.14
CA ALA A 16 53.04 -41.91 43.01
C ALA A 16 52.86 -42.25 44.50
N LEU A 17 51.72 -42.83 44.88
CA LEU A 17 51.45 -43.26 46.26
C LEU A 17 52.38 -44.42 46.69
N CYS A 18 52.64 -45.39 45.81
CA CYS A 18 53.63 -46.44 46.06
C CYS A 18 55.02 -45.86 46.29
N HIS A 19 55.45 -44.92 45.44
CA HIS A 19 56.76 -44.30 45.60
C HIS A 19 56.88 -43.48 46.90
N LEU A 20 55.82 -42.76 47.31
CA LEU A 20 55.79 -42.08 48.60
C LEU A 20 55.91 -43.05 49.77
N LYS A 21 55.24 -44.22 49.67
CA LYS A 21 55.35 -45.28 50.67
C LYS A 21 56.79 -45.78 50.79
N ASP A 22 57.45 -46.08 49.67
CA ASP A 22 58.84 -46.55 49.65
C ASP A 22 59.77 -45.53 50.35
N ILE A 23 59.62 -44.23 50.03
CA ILE A 23 60.40 -43.15 50.69
C ILE A 23 60.11 -43.08 52.20
N TRP A 24 58.86 -43.20 52.63
CA TRP A 24 58.52 -43.16 54.06
C TRP A 24 59.02 -44.38 54.83
N GLU A 25 59.14 -45.54 54.16
CA GLU A 25 59.76 -46.74 54.70
C GLU A 25 61.28 -46.56 54.85
N GLU A 26 61.95 -46.00 53.85
CA GLU A 26 63.39 -45.69 53.91
C GLU A 26 63.73 -44.68 55.02
N ILE A 27 62.89 -43.65 55.22
CA ILE A 27 63.10 -42.63 56.27
C ILE A 27 62.73 -43.15 57.67
N GLY A 28 61.86 -44.16 57.77
CA GLY A 28 61.36 -44.69 59.06
C GLY A 28 60.23 -43.86 59.68
N ILE A 29 59.37 -43.23 58.87
CA ILE A 29 58.23 -42.43 59.35
C ILE A 29 57.16 -43.36 59.97
N PRO A 30 56.62 -43.09 61.17
CA PRO A 30 55.60 -43.93 61.78
C PRO A 30 54.28 -43.91 61.01
N GLU A 31 53.52 -45.00 61.09
CA GLU A 31 52.30 -45.23 60.30
C GLU A 31 51.23 -44.15 60.49
N GLU A 32 51.07 -43.63 61.72
CA GLU A 32 50.11 -42.57 62.02
C GLU A 32 50.35 -41.30 61.19
N GLN A 33 51.63 -40.90 61.03
CA GLN A 33 51.99 -39.73 60.22
C GLN A 33 51.83 -40.00 58.72
N ARG A 34 52.06 -41.23 58.27
CA ARG A 34 51.82 -41.63 56.87
C ARG A 34 50.33 -41.58 56.54
N LEU A 35 49.49 -42.03 57.47
CA LEU A 35 48.04 -41.95 57.35
C LEU A 35 47.57 -40.50 57.27
N GLU A 36 48.08 -39.61 58.14
CA GLU A 36 47.75 -38.19 58.11
C GLU A 36 48.11 -37.55 56.76
N ARG A 37 49.33 -37.78 56.27
CA ARG A 37 49.79 -37.26 54.97
C ARG A 37 48.95 -37.81 53.80
N THR A 38 48.64 -39.10 53.81
CA THR A 38 47.80 -39.73 52.78
C THR A 38 46.37 -39.20 52.84
N ASN A 39 45.85 -38.91 54.04
CA ASN A 39 44.53 -38.32 54.22
C ASN A 39 44.44 -36.90 53.64
N VAL A 40 45.50 -36.10 53.76
CA VAL A 40 45.60 -34.78 53.12
C VAL A 40 45.52 -34.92 51.59
N VAL A 41 46.28 -35.84 50.99
CA VAL A 41 46.22 -36.12 49.53
C VAL A 41 44.81 -36.55 49.10
N LYS A 42 44.21 -37.49 49.84
CA LYS A 42 42.84 -37.98 49.58
C LYS A 42 41.83 -36.83 49.60
N ASN A 43 41.92 -35.94 50.59
CA ASN A 43 41.00 -34.80 50.71
C ASN A 43 41.17 -33.84 49.53
N HIS A 44 42.40 -33.50 49.13
CA HIS A 44 42.62 -32.64 47.96
C HIS A 44 42.07 -33.23 46.65
N ILE A 45 42.25 -34.54 46.43
CA ILE A 45 41.69 -35.22 45.26
C ILE A 45 40.16 -35.20 45.31
N LYS A 46 39.58 -35.51 46.47
CA LYS A 46 38.13 -35.49 46.69
C LYS A 46 37.55 -34.11 46.39
N ASP A 47 38.11 -33.06 46.97
CA ASP A 47 37.63 -31.67 46.80
C ASP A 47 37.72 -31.21 45.34
N LEU A 48 38.77 -31.62 44.60
CA LEU A 48 38.88 -31.34 43.18
C LEU A 48 37.77 -32.03 42.37
N LEU A 49 37.57 -33.33 42.58
CA LEU A 49 36.55 -34.10 41.87
C LEU A 49 35.14 -33.60 42.19
N GLU A 50 34.84 -33.29 43.45
CA GLU A 50 33.55 -32.74 43.86
C GLU A 50 33.27 -31.38 43.19
N ARG A 51 34.29 -30.52 43.07
CA ARG A 51 34.14 -29.25 42.31
C ARG A 51 33.87 -29.48 40.83
N MET A 52 34.64 -30.34 40.17
CA MET A 52 34.43 -30.63 38.74
C MET A 52 33.03 -31.22 38.49
N ILE A 53 32.58 -32.14 39.34
CA ILE A 53 31.23 -32.73 39.24
C ILE A 53 30.16 -31.65 39.47
N ALA A 54 30.34 -30.78 40.48
CA ALA A 54 29.41 -29.70 40.76
C ALA A 54 29.31 -28.70 39.60
N GLU A 55 30.43 -28.37 38.94
CA GLU A 55 30.46 -27.51 37.75
C GLU A 55 29.65 -28.10 36.58
N GLU A 56 29.86 -29.38 36.27
CA GLU A 56 29.13 -30.07 35.21
C GLU A 56 27.64 -30.25 35.53
N GLU A 57 27.30 -30.55 36.78
CA GLU A 57 25.90 -30.64 37.21
C GLU A 57 25.21 -29.27 37.16
N ASN A 58 25.91 -28.19 37.50
CA ASN A 58 25.40 -26.83 37.33
C ASN A 58 25.24 -26.45 35.86
N LEU A 59 26.17 -26.84 34.98
CA LEU A 59 26.02 -26.66 33.53
C LEU A 59 24.79 -27.40 33.01
N ARG A 60 24.60 -28.67 33.41
CA ARG A 60 23.43 -29.47 33.05
C ARG A 60 22.12 -28.81 33.49
N LYS A 61 22.05 -28.32 34.73
CA LYS A 61 20.86 -27.59 35.25
C LYS A 61 20.57 -26.33 34.44
N ARG A 62 21.59 -25.52 34.16
CA ARG A 62 21.43 -24.30 33.34
C ARG A 62 20.90 -24.62 31.94
N LEU A 63 21.44 -25.67 31.30
CA LEU A 63 20.96 -26.11 29.98
C LEU A 63 19.50 -26.55 30.02
N MET A 64 19.08 -27.33 31.03
CA MET A 64 17.66 -27.72 31.16
C MET A 64 16.73 -26.52 31.27
N ILE A 65 17.10 -25.52 32.09
CA ILE A 65 16.30 -24.28 32.25
C ILE A 65 16.25 -23.49 30.94
N SER A 66 17.39 -23.37 30.25
CA SER A 66 17.49 -22.65 28.97
C SER A 66 16.58 -23.29 27.92
N ILE A 67 16.70 -24.61 27.75
CA ILE A 67 15.88 -25.39 26.80
C ILE A 67 14.39 -25.20 27.11
N GLU A 68 13.97 -25.36 28.37
CA GLU A 68 12.55 -25.24 28.74
C GLU A 68 11.99 -23.82 28.50
N THR A 69 12.79 -22.80 28.80
CA THR A 69 12.41 -21.40 28.55
C THR A 69 12.27 -21.13 27.06
N CYS A 70 13.28 -21.51 26.27
CA CYS A 70 13.26 -21.33 24.82
C CYS A 70 12.13 -22.11 24.16
N ARG A 71 11.79 -23.33 24.62
CA ARG A 71 10.62 -24.10 24.13
C ARG A 71 9.31 -23.36 24.34
N LYS A 72 9.11 -22.77 25.52
CA LYS A 72 7.89 -22.02 25.84
C LYS A 72 7.78 -20.77 24.98
N GLU A 73 8.86 -20.01 24.86
CA GLU A 73 8.90 -18.83 24.00
C GLU A 73 8.66 -19.19 22.53
N LEU A 74 9.29 -20.25 22.06
CA LEU A 74 9.14 -20.72 20.69
C LEU A 74 7.71 -21.16 20.39
N SER A 75 7.09 -21.94 21.27
CA SER A 75 5.69 -22.36 21.15
C SER A 75 4.76 -21.14 21.06
N LYS A 76 4.99 -20.13 21.91
CA LYS A 76 4.25 -18.86 21.86
C LYS A 76 4.42 -18.17 20.52
N VAL A 77 5.65 -17.94 20.06
CA VAL A 77 5.92 -17.23 18.80
C VAL A 77 5.37 -18.01 17.59
N CYS A 78 5.49 -19.34 17.54
CA CYS A 78 4.88 -20.16 16.50
C CYS A 78 3.35 -20.01 16.48
N SER A 79 2.70 -20.00 17.65
CA SER A 79 1.25 -19.80 17.73
C SER A 79 0.81 -18.42 17.22
N GLU A 80 1.56 -17.37 17.55
CA GLU A 80 1.31 -16.01 17.06
C GLU A 80 1.51 -15.91 15.54
N LEU A 81 2.52 -16.61 15.00
CA LEU A 81 2.80 -16.68 13.55
C LEU A 81 1.88 -17.63 12.79
N GLN A 82 1.00 -18.36 13.48
CA GLN A 82 0.12 -19.39 12.94
C GLN A 82 0.90 -20.52 12.25
N LEU A 83 2.07 -20.85 12.80
CA LEU A 83 2.96 -21.89 12.30
C LEU A 83 2.86 -23.17 13.15
N PRO A 84 3.14 -24.35 12.56
CA PRO A 84 3.18 -25.59 13.32
C PRO A 84 4.23 -25.53 14.44
N ALA A 85 3.97 -26.25 15.52
CA ALA A 85 4.90 -26.39 16.62
C ALA A 85 6.21 -27.04 16.14
N PHE A 86 7.33 -26.56 16.68
CA PHE A 86 8.65 -27.12 16.42
C PHE A 86 8.71 -28.60 16.85
N GLN A 87 9.21 -29.45 15.96
CA GLN A 87 9.39 -30.88 16.24
C GLN A 87 10.85 -31.15 16.61
N GLU A 88 11.04 -31.68 17.81
CA GLU A 88 12.36 -32.03 18.31
C GLU A 88 12.76 -33.45 17.94
N GLU A 89 13.97 -33.60 17.45
CA GLU A 89 14.58 -34.90 17.19
C GLU A 89 15.09 -35.51 18.50
N ARG A 90 14.46 -36.62 18.93
CA ARG A 90 14.66 -37.23 20.26
C ARG A 90 16.09 -37.77 20.49
N SER A 91 16.91 -37.89 19.45
CA SER A 91 18.28 -38.43 19.52
C SER A 91 19.36 -37.39 19.83
N ASN A 92 19.01 -36.10 19.95
CA ASN A 92 20.02 -35.04 20.04
C ASN A 92 20.54 -34.83 21.48
N SER A 93 21.82 -34.46 21.60
CA SER A 93 22.41 -34.08 22.89
C SER A 93 21.79 -32.80 23.45
N MET A 94 21.86 -32.57 24.76
CA MET A 94 21.29 -31.36 25.38
C MET A 94 21.83 -30.06 24.77
N LEU A 95 23.14 -30.01 24.48
CA LEU A 95 23.76 -28.84 23.85
C LEU A 95 23.24 -28.62 22.43
N GLN A 96 23.05 -29.71 21.67
CA GLN A 96 22.52 -29.61 20.32
C GLN A 96 21.05 -29.17 20.33
N GLN A 97 20.24 -29.73 21.23
CA GLN A 97 18.85 -29.31 21.42
C GLN A 97 18.73 -27.83 21.77
N GLU A 98 19.53 -27.34 22.74
CA GLU A 98 19.53 -25.91 23.09
C GLU A 98 19.88 -25.03 21.90
N LYS A 99 20.94 -25.38 21.17
CA LYS A 99 21.38 -24.65 19.98
C LYS A 99 20.29 -24.60 18.91
N ASP A 100 19.65 -25.73 18.61
CA ASP A 100 18.65 -25.83 17.56
C ASP A 100 17.38 -25.03 17.92
N ILE A 101 16.89 -25.18 19.15
CA ILE A 101 15.72 -24.44 19.64
C ILE A 101 16.00 -22.94 19.62
N ARG A 102 17.18 -22.49 20.07
CA ARG A 102 17.53 -21.08 20.08
C ARG A 102 17.69 -20.51 18.67
N THR A 103 18.35 -21.23 17.77
CA THR A 103 18.51 -20.81 16.37
C THR A 103 17.14 -20.68 15.69
N PHE A 104 16.24 -21.63 15.92
CA PHE A 104 14.90 -21.59 15.35
C PHE A 104 14.05 -20.46 15.96
N LEU A 105 14.13 -20.25 17.28
CA LEU A 105 13.48 -19.13 17.96
C LEU A 105 13.93 -17.77 17.42
N GLU A 106 15.25 -17.58 17.23
CA GLU A 106 15.81 -16.36 16.62
C GLU A 106 15.23 -16.12 15.21
N ALA A 107 15.11 -17.16 14.39
CA ALA A 107 14.51 -17.08 13.06
C ALA A 107 13.02 -16.70 13.12
N MET A 108 12.25 -17.30 14.03
CA MET A 108 10.81 -17.00 14.19
C MET A 108 10.56 -15.58 14.71
N LEU A 109 11.38 -15.10 15.66
CA LEU A 109 11.30 -13.71 16.13
C LEU A 109 11.60 -12.71 15.02
N LYS A 110 12.58 -13.02 14.16
CA LYS A 110 12.90 -12.20 12.98
C LYS A 110 11.74 -12.16 12.00
N GLU A 111 11.11 -13.29 11.72
CA GLU A 111 9.92 -13.37 10.86
C GLU A 111 8.75 -12.56 11.43
N LYS A 112 8.46 -12.70 12.74
CA LYS A 112 7.43 -11.90 13.43
C LYS A 112 7.70 -10.41 13.28
N SER A 113 8.92 -9.97 13.55
CA SER A 113 9.32 -8.57 13.41
C SER A 113 9.14 -8.08 11.97
N HIS A 114 9.52 -8.91 10.99
CA HIS A 114 9.38 -8.58 9.57
C HIS A 114 7.91 -8.41 9.15
N ARG A 115 7.01 -9.31 9.57
CA ARG A 115 5.57 -9.20 9.27
C ARG A 115 4.93 -7.96 9.89
N MET A 116 5.28 -7.65 11.14
CA MET A 116 4.79 -6.44 11.81
C MET A 116 5.29 -5.16 11.14
N GLN A 117 6.57 -5.11 10.76
CA GLN A 117 7.11 -3.95 10.04
C GLN A 117 6.47 -3.80 8.66
N THR A 118 6.24 -4.91 7.96
CA THR A 118 5.55 -4.91 6.67
C THR A 118 4.14 -4.36 6.82
N LEU A 119 3.37 -4.83 7.81
CA LEU A 119 2.03 -4.32 8.10
C LEU A 119 2.04 -2.82 8.37
N LYS A 120 3.00 -2.33 9.15
CA LYS A 120 3.13 -0.90 9.43
C LYS A 120 3.30 -0.07 8.14
N VAL A 121 4.19 -0.50 7.25
CA VAL A 121 4.41 0.19 5.97
C VAL A 121 3.16 0.15 5.09
N LEU A 122 2.44 -0.98 5.07
CA LEU A 122 1.20 -1.11 4.31
C LEU A 122 0.11 -0.18 4.84
N ILE A 123 -0.03 -0.04 6.17
CA ILE A 123 -0.98 0.89 6.79
C ILE A 123 -0.63 2.34 6.46
N GLU A 124 0.65 2.70 6.51
CA GLU A 124 1.10 4.06 6.13
C GLU A 124 0.73 4.36 4.66
N GLN A 125 0.97 3.41 3.75
CA GLN A 125 0.59 3.55 2.34
C GLN A 125 -0.93 3.61 2.12
N ASP A 126 -1.69 2.83 2.88
CA ASP A 126 -3.16 2.84 2.83
C ASP A 126 -3.71 4.20 3.23
N GLN A 127 -3.18 4.77 4.31
CA GLN A 127 -3.59 6.08 4.79
C GLN A 127 -3.32 7.16 3.73
N ASP A 128 -2.13 7.16 3.13
CA ASP A 128 -1.78 8.12 2.08
C ASP A 128 -2.72 8.02 0.86
N LEU A 129 -3.11 6.81 0.46
CA LEU A 129 -4.06 6.61 -0.65
C LEU A 129 -5.48 6.99 -0.26
N CYS A 130 -5.93 6.61 0.94
CA CYS A 130 -7.25 6.91 1.47
C CYS A 130 -7.47 8.41 1.68
N ASP A 131 -6.45 9.16 2.10
CA ASP A 131 -6.51 10.62 2.25
C ASP A 131 -6.78 11.29 0.89
N VAL A 132 -6.12 10.83 -0.17
CA VAL A 132 -6.29 11.37 -1.53
C VAL A 132 -7.62 10.94 -2.16
N LEU A 133 -8.02 9.67 -1.97
CA LEU A 133 -9.24 9.10 -2.56
C LEU A 133 -10.51 9.38 -1.74
N CYS A 134 -10.34 9.90 -0.52
CA CYS A 134 -11.36 10.10 0.50
C CYS A 134 -12.21 8.84 0.75
N CYS A 135 -11.54 7.71 1.01
CA CYS A 135 -12.18 6.45 1.34
C CYS A 135 -11.73 5.92 2.71
N ASP A 136 -12.45 4.92 3.22
CA ASP A 136 -12.15 4.31 4.51
C ASP A 136 -10.94 3.37 4.41
N SER A 137 -10.08 3.40 5.43
CA SER A 137 -8.88 2.56 5.53
C SER A 137 -9.21 1.07 5.67
N PHE A 138 -8.31 0.22 5.16
CA PHE A 138 -8.41 -1.22 5.30
C PHE A 138 -7.89 -1.70 6.67
N CYS A 139 -8.69 -2.53 7.35
CA CYS A 139 -8.37 -3.02 8.69
C CYS A 139 -8.03 -4.52 8.70
N ILE A 140 -6.91 -4.85 9.34
CA ILE A 140 -6.61 -6.19 9.86
C ILE A 140 -6.72 -6.10 11.39
N SER A 141 -7.18 -7.17 12.05
CA SER A 141 -7.32 -7.20 13.51
C SER A 141 -6.03 -6.79 14.25
N ASP A 142 -6.11 -5.73 15.06
CA ASP A 142 -4.97 -5.07 15.72
C ASP A 142 -4.18 -5.92 16.73
N SER A 143 -4.76 -7.02 17.22
CA SER A 143 -4.20 -7.77 18.36
C SER A 143 -3.30 -8.95 17.98
N SER A 144 -3.12 -9.25 16.69
CA SER A 144 -2.42 -10.46 16.24
C SER A 144 -1.40 -10.17 15.14
N VAL A 145 -0.29 -10.92 15.15
CA VAL A 145 0.67 -10.91 14.04
C VAL A 145 -0.06 -11.35 12.76
N PRO A 146 0.03 -10.58 11.66
CA PRO A 146 -0.72 -10.90 10.45
C PRO A 146 -0.17 -12.17 9.81
N SER A 147 -1.08 -12.98 9.25
CA SER A 147 -0.72 -14.11 8.39
C SER A 147 -0.18 -13.61 7.05
N LEU A 148 0.54 -14.47 6.33
CA LEU A 148 1.04 -14.12 5.00
C LEU A 148 -0.12 -13.82 4.02
N GLU A 149 -1.22 -14.57 4.12
CA GLU A 149 -2.42 -14.33 3.31
C GLU A 149 -3.12 -13.00 3.65
N GLN A 150 -3.12 -12.60 4.93
CA GLN A 150 -3.64 -11.30 5.35
C GLN A 150 -2.80 -10.16 4.77
N LEU A 151 -1.47 -10.28 4.82
CA LEU A 151 -0.56 -9.30 4.21
C LEU A 151 -0.75 -9.23 2.70
N GLU A 152 -0.95 -10.37 2.03
CA GLU A 152 -1.14 -10.38 0.58
C GLU A 152 -2.46 -9.74 0.16
N ARG A 153 -3.56 -10.04 0.86
CA ARG A 153 -4.84 -9.36 0.63
C ARG A 153 -4.74 -7.85 0.83
N TYR A 154 -3.93 -7.40 1.81
CA TYR A 154 -3.68 -5.98 2.00
C TYR A 154 -2.93 -5.38 0.79
N ARG A 155 -1.92 -6.07 0.27
CA ARG A 155 -1.21 -5.63 -0.95
C ARG A 155 -2.12 -5.55 -2.18
N GLU A 156 -2.98 -6.54 -2.36
CA GLU A 156 -3.99 -6.54 -3.43
C GLU A 156 -4.94 -5.35 -3.29
N HIS A 157 -5.37 -5.02 -2.07
CA HIS A 157 -6.19 -3.85 -1.79
C HIS A 157 -5.47 -2.54 -2.17
N LEU A 158 -4.22 -2.37 -1.73
CA LEU A 158 -3.41 -1.20 -2.09
C LEU A 158 -3.20 -1.09 -3.60
N ALA A 159 -2.97 -2.21 -4.29
CA ALA A 159 -2.84 -2.23 -5.75
C ALA A 159 -4.13 -1.76 -6.44
N ALA A 160 -5.29 -2.18 -5.93
CA ALA A 160 -6.58 -1.72 -6.43
C ALA A 160 -6.80 -0.22 -6.17
N LEU A 161 -6.48 0.28 -4.96
CA LEU A 161 -6.55 1.72 -4.65
C LEU A 161 -5.61 2.54 -5.52
N ALA A 162 -4.38 2.08 -5.75
CA ALA A 162 -3.42 2.75 -6.61
C ALA A 162 -3.91 2.82 -8.06
N ALA A 163 -4.50 1.74 -8.59
CA ALA A 163 -5.11 1.73 -9.91
C ALA A 163 -6.31 2.69 -9.98
N GLU A 164 -7.15 2.73 -8.95
CA GLU A 164 -8.29 3.65 -8.88
C GLU A 164 -7.83 5.12 -8.80
N LYS A 165 -6.76 5.41 -8.05
CA LYS A 165 -6.13 6.74 -8.01
C LYS A 165 -5.68 7.17 -9.39
N GLU A 166 -4.98 6.31 -10.12
CA GLU A 166 -4.53 6.62 -11.48
C GLU A 166 -5.71 6.86 -12.43
N GLU A 167 -6.73 6.02 -12.37
CA GLU A 167 -7.95 6.18 -13.17
C GLU A 167 -8.65 7.52 -12.88
N ARG A 168 -8.87 7.85 -11.60
CA ARG A 168 -9.51 9.10 -11.20
C ARG A 168 -8.64 10.32 -11.53
N ARG A 169 -7.31 10.22 -11.41
CA ARG A 169 -6.39 11.29 -11.79
C ARG A 169 -6.45 11.54 -13.30
N SER A 170 -6.41 10.50 -14.12
CA SER A 170 -6.54 10.64 -15.58
C SER A 170 -7.88 11.30 -15.96
N LYS A 171 -8.99 10.91 -15.31
CA LYS A 171 -10.30 11.54 -15.53
C LYS A 171 -10.32 13.01 -15.10
N PHE A 172 -9.71 13.32 -13.95
CA PHE A 172 -9.58 14.68 -13.45
C PHE A 172 -8.87 15.59 -14.46
N VAL A 173 -7.69 15.17 -14.94
CA VAL A 173 -6.88 15.93 -15.90
C VAL A 173 -7.64 16.16 -17.21
N GLU A 174 -8.33 15.12 -17.71
CA GLU A 174 -9.15 15.24 -18.92
C GLU A 174 -10.30 16.24 -18.75
N LEU A 175 -11.05 16.16 -17.65
CA LEU A 175 -12.16 17.05 -17.35
C LEU A 175 -11.68 18.49 -17.11
N LYS A 176 -10.62 18.69 -16.32
CA LYS A 176 -10.00 19.99 -16.07
C LYS A 176 -9.63 20.67 -17.39
N LYS A 177 -8.94 19.96 -18.29
CA LYS A 177 -8.59 20.49 -19.61
C LYS A 177 -9.81 20.93 -20.42
N LYS A 178 -10.87 20.11 -20.46
CA LYS A 178 -12.12 20.45 -21.17
C LYS A 178 -12.80 21.69 -20.59
N ILE A 179 -12.85 21.78 -19.26
CA ILE A 179 -13.46 22.92 -18.55
C ILE A 179 -12.69 24.20 -18.87
N ILE A 180 -11.36 24.19 -18.75
CA ILE A 180 -10.50 25.35 -19.04
C ILE A 180 -10.74 25.85 -20.47
N LEU A 181 -10.70 24.95 -21.46
CA LEU A 181 -10.96 25.32 -22.86
C LEU A 181 -12.36 25.94 -23.06
N CYS A 182 -13.39 25.36 -22.44
CA CYS A 182 -14.74 25.91 -22.55
C CYS A 182 -14.88 27.28 -21.86
N MET A 183 -14.17 27.50 -20.75
CA MET A 183 -14.17 28.79 -20.05
C MET A 183 -13.39 29.86 -20.84
N GLU A 184 -12.28 29.48 -21.47
CA GLU A 184 -11.52 30.34 -22.39
C GLU A 184 -12.37 30.74 -23.60
N ASP A 185 -13.08 29.80 -24.23
CA ASP A 185 -13.99 30.08 -25.37
C ASP A 185 -15.14 31.05 -24.99
N LEU A 186 -15.51 31.08 -23.71
CA LEU A 186 -16.54 31.97 -23.17
C LEU A 186 -16.00 33.30 -22.63
N ASP A 187 -14.68 33.51 -22.61
CA ASP A 187 -14.01 34.59 -21.88
C ASP A 187 -14.45 34.68 -20.39
N GLN A 188 -14.75 33.52 -19.77
CA GLN A 188 -15.25 33.44 -18.39
C GLN A 188 -14.12 33.14 -17.40
N LEU A 189 -14.07 33.89 -16.29
CA LEU A 189 -13.17 33.63 -15.17
C LEU A 189 -13.84 32.73 -14.11
N PRO A 190 -13.06 31.93 -13.35
CA PRO A 190 -13.60 31.09 -12.28
C PRO A 190 -14.20 31.94 -11.15
N GLU A 191 -15.47 31.70 -10.83
CA GLU A 191 -16.23 32.47 -9.84
C GLU A 191 -16.27 31.77 -8.48
N THR A 192 -16.60 30.48 -8.49
CA THR A 192 -16.72 29.67 -7.27
C THR A 192 -15.37 29.24 -6.73
N SER A 193 -15.30 28.91 -5.43
CA SER A 193 -14.07 28.35 -4.85
C SER A 193 -13.66 27.06 -5.54
N PHE A 194 -14.64 26.20 -5.86
CA PHE A 194 -14.40 24.95 -6.57
C PHE A 194 -13.82 25.16 -7.97
N GLU A 195 -14.36 26.12 -8.75
CA GLU A 195 -13.78 26.47 -10.05
C GLU A 195 -12.35 27.00 -9.92
N LYS A 196 -12.09 27.84 -8.92
CA LYS A 196 -10.73 28.35 -8.65
C LYS A 196 -9.76 27.22 -8.31
N ASP A 197 -10.18 26.29 -7.46
CA ASP A 197 -9.39 25.10 -7.12
C ASP A 197 -9.09 24.24 -8.35
N ILE A 198 -10.00 24.17 -9.33
CA ILE A 198 -9.78 23.40 -10.56
C ILE A 198 -8.86 24.13 -11.53
N VAL A 199 -9.09 25.43 -11.76
CA VAL A 199 -8.42 26.20 -12.82
C VAL A 199 -7.05 26.69 -12.37
N CYS A 200 -6.91 27.15 -11.12
CA CYS A 200 -5.73 27.87 -10.65
C CYS A 200 -4.75 26.98 -9.87
N GLU A 201 -5.22 25.94 -9.18
CA GLU A 201 -4.37 25.12 -8.32
C GLU A 201 -3.68 23.97 -9.09
N GLU A 202 -2.62 23.43 -8.47
CA GLU A 202 -1.87 22.29 -8.97
C GLU A 202 -2.72 21.01 -8.96
N GLU A 203 -2.51 20.16 -9.97
CA GLU A 203 -3.30 18.93 -10.12
C GLU A 203 -3.16 17.98 -8.94
N GLU A 204 -2.03 17.99 -8.25
CA GLU A 204 -1.77 17.09 -7.12
C GLU A 204 -2.44 17.50 -5.81
N ALA A 205 -2.82 18.77 -5.66
CA ALA A 205 -3.53 19.26 -4.50
C ALA A 205 -5.02 18.86 -4.50
N PHE A 206 -5.55 18.43 -5.65
CA PHE A 206 -6.96 18.11 -5.79
C PHE A 206 -7.31 16.74 -5.17
N CYS A 207 -8.25 16.73 -4.22
CA CYS A 207 -8.78 15.51 -3.62
C CYS A 207 -9.62 14.72 -4.64
N LEU A 208 -9.23 13.47 -4.89
CA LEU A 208 -9.82 12.59 -5.91
C LEU A 208 -11.03 11.80 -5.37
N SER A 209 -11.86 12.42 -4.54
CA SER A 209 -13.10 11.80 -4.06
C SER A 209 -14.11 11.60 -5.20
N ARG A 210 -15.07 10.68 -5.02
CA ARG A 210 -16.11 10.45 -6.04
C ARG A 210 -16.98 11.68 -6.22
N GLU A 211 -17.28 12.34 -5.11
CA GLU A 211 -18.08 13.56 -5.05
C GLU A 211 -17.42 14.70 -5.83
N ASN A 212 -16.09 14.85 -5.71
CA ASN A 212 -15.33 15.87 -6.43
C ASN A 212 -15.26 15.57 -7.93
N ILE A 213 -15.06 14.31 -8.31
CA ILE A 213 -15.08 13.88 -9.72
C ILE A 213 -16.46 14.09 -10.35
N ASP A 214 -17.55 13.83 -9.62
CA ASP A 214 -18.90 14.08 -10.10
C ASP A 214 -19.21 15.58 -10.18
N SER A 215 -18.73 16.37 -9.23
CA SER A 215 -18.83 17.83 -9.26
C SER A 215 -18.13 18.44 -10.48
N LEU A 216 -17.00 17.87 -10.92
CA LEU A 216 -16.32 18.25 -12.17
C LEU A 216 -17.17 17.98 -13.42
N LYS A 217 -17.84 16.82 -13.49
CA LYS A 217 -18.74 16.50 -14.61
C LYS A 217 -19.92 17.47 -14.64
N ILE A 218 -20.47 17.80 -13.47
CA ILE A 218 -21.55 18.79 -13.33
C ILE A 218 -21.08 20.16 -13.82
N LEU A 219 -19.90 20.61 -13.40
CA LEU A 219 -19.33 21.89 -13.84
C LEU A 219 -19.14 21.91 -15.36
N LEU A 220 -18.54 20.87 -15.94
CA LEU A 220 -18.38 20.77 -17.40
C LEU A 220 -19.74 20.85 -18.13
N HIS A 221 -20.75 20.13 -17.64
CA HIS A 221 -22.10 20.19 -18.20
C HIS A 221 -22.71 21.59 -18.10
N GLN A 222 -22.49 22.31 -16.99
CA GLN A 222 -22.97 23.67 -16.81
C GLN A 222 -22.32 24.63 -17.80
N VAL A 223 -21.00 24.59 -17.96
CA VAL A 223 -20.27 25.46 -18.90
C VAL A 223 -20.70 25.17 -20.35
N LEU A 224 -20.80 23.90 -20.75
CA LEU A 224 -21.29 23.52 -22.07
C LEU A 224 -22.73 23.98 -22.32
N ARG A 225 -23.60 23.90 -21.30
CA ARG A 225 -24.97 24.42 -21.39
C ARG A 225 -25.00 25.92 -21.62
N THR A 226 -24.10 26.68 -20.99
CA THR A 226 -23.96 28.12 -21.23
C THR A 226 -23.60 28.41 -22.68
N ILE A 227 -22.59 27.70 -23.24
CA ILE A 227 -22.21 27.81 -24.66
C ILE A 227 -23.43 27.55 -25.57
N LEU A 228 -24.14 26.44 -25.36
CA LEU A 228 -25.33 26.09 -26.15
C LEU A 228 -26.41 27.19 -26.09
N SER A 229 -26.66 27.75 -24.90
CA SER A 229 -27.66 28.81 -24.73
C SER A 229 -27.27 30.10 -25.47
N LEU A 230 -25.98 30.46 -25.48
CA LEU A 230 -25.47 31.63 -26.21
C LEU A 230 -25.56 31.42 -27.72
N LEU A 231 -25.20 30.24 -28.21
CA LEU A 231 -25.33 29.88 -29.63
C LEU A 231 -26.81 29.92 -30.07
N TYR A 232 -27.72 29.39 -29.26
CA TYR A 232 -29.15 29.42 -29.57
C TYR A 232 -29.69 30.86 -29.60
N SER A 233 -29.31 31.69 -28.63
CA SER A 233 -29.67 33.12 -28.58
C SER A 233 -29.12 33.89 -29.78
N LEU A 234 -27.85 33.65 -30.14
CA LEU A 234 -27.22 34.27 -31.31
C LEU A 234 -27.92 33.83 -32.61
N HIS A 235 -28.21 32.54 -32.76
CA HIS A 235 -28.94 32.04 -33.92
C HIS A 235 -30.34 32.66 -34.01
N TYR A 236 -31.07 32.74 -32.90
CA TYR A 236 -32.40 33.35 -32.85
C TYR A 236 -32.36 34.84 -33.23
N THR A 237 -31.40 35.60 -32.69
CA THR A 237 -31.23 37.03 -33.01
C THR A 237 -30.81 37.25 -34.48
N LEU A 238 -29.90 36.44 -35.02
CA LEU A 238 -29.54 36.49 -36.44
C LEU A 238 -30.74 36.16 -37.34
N THR A 239 -31.51 35.13 -37.00
CA THR A 239 -32.67 34.72 -37.81
C THR A 239 -33.77 35.80 -37.80
N THR A 240 -34.05 36.38 -36.64
CA THR A 240 -35.07 37.44 -36.50
C THR A 240 -34.66 38.73 -37.21
N THR A 241 -33.39 39.14 -37.09
CA THR A 241 -32.86 40.32 -37.82
C THR A 241 -32.87 40.10 -39.32
N LEU A 242 -32.44 38.94 -39.81
CA LEU A 242 -32.49 38.58 -41.23
C LEU A 242 -33.93 38.61 -41.77
N THR A 243 -34.88 38.05 -41.02
CA THR A 243 -36.30 38.03 -41.39
C THR A 243 -36.90 39.45 -41.44
N SER A 244 -36.53 40.31 -40.49
CA SER A 244 -36.93 41.72 -40.48
C SER A 244 -36.39 42.47 -41.71
N LEU A 245 -35.11 42.28 -42.05
CA LEU A 245 -34.50 42.86 -43.24
C LEU A 245 -35.18 42.37 -44.53
N TYR A 246 -35.51 41.08 -44.62
CA TYR A 246 -36.27 40.54 -45.75
C TYR A 246 -37.66 41.17 -45.88
N SER A 247 -38.38 41.37 -44.77
CA SER A 247 -39.67 42.06 -44.76
C SER A 247 -39.55 43.52 -45.22
N LEU A 248 -38.52 44.23 -44.76
CA LEU A 248 -38.26 45.61 -45.19
C LEU A 248 -37.92 45.68 -46.68
N HIS A 249 -37.13 44.75 -47.20
CA HIS A 249 -36.83 44.66 -48.62
C HIS A 249 -38.09 44.39 -49.46
N TYR A 250 -38.95 43.46 -49.00
CA TYR A 250 -40.23 43.17 -49.66
C TYR A 250 -41.15 44.40 -49.70
N THR A 251 -41.28 45.13 -48.59
CA THR A 251 -42.07 46.37 -48.54
C THR A 251 -41.51 47.48 -49.42
N LEU A 252 -40.19 47.61 -49.55
CA LEU A 252 -39.55 48.56 -50.46
C LEU A 252 -39.85 48.22 -51.92
N ILE A 253 -39.78 46.93 -52.29
CA ILE A 253 -40.15 46.45 -53.63
C ILE A 253 -41.62 46.75 -53.92
N THR A 254 -42.53 46.49 -52.98
CA THR A 254 -43.96 46.75 -53.22
C THR A 254 -44.27 48.24 -53.34
N ILE A 255 -43.63 49.11 -52.53
CA ILE A 255 -43.78 50.57 -52.65
C ILE A 255 -43.25 51.08 -53.99
N THR A 256 -42.07 50.64 -54.44
CA THR A 256 -41.49 51.06 -55.73
C THR A 256 -42.32 50.61 -56.93
N LEU A 257 -42.96 49.44 -56.86
CA LEU A 257 -43.93 48.98 -57.86
C LEU A 257 -45.22 49.82 -57.87
N PHE A 258 -45.64 50.37 -56.73
CA PHE A 258 -46.91 51.10 -56.61
C PHE A 258 -46.77 52.60 -56.94
N THR A 259 -45.60 53.21 -56.71
CA THR A 259 -45.36 54.64 -56.96
C THR A 259 -44.95 54.96 -58.39
N ASN A 260 -44.44 53.98 -59.15
CA ASN A 260 -44.18 54.11 -60.58
C ASN A 260 -45.37 53.57 -61.40
N THR A 261 -46.19 54.49 -61.91
CA THR A 261 -47.16 54.18 -62.97
C THR A 261 -46.41 53.95 -64.30
N LEU A 262 -46.67 52.78 -64.91
CA LEU A 262 -46.07 52.19 -66.13
C LEU A 262 -44.64 51.61 -66.00
N ILE A 263 -44.53 50.28 -66.00
CA ILE A 263 -43.81 49.47 -67.02
C ILE A 263 -44.14 47.98 -66.77
N THR A 264 -44.28 47.24 -67.86
CA THR A 264 -44.49 45.79 -67.96
C THR A 264 -43.55 44.97 -67.07
N ILE A 265 -44.13 44.06 -66.27
CA ILE A 265 -43.43 43.10 -65.43
C ILE A 265 -42.64 42.13 -66.32
N PRO A 266 -41.28 42.10 -66.30
CA PRO A 266 -40.54 41.11 -67.08
C PRO A 266 -40.58 39.76 -66.37
N LEU A 267 -40.57 38.65 -67.12
CA LEU A 267 -40.54 37.27 -66.60
C LEU A 267 -39.50 37.01 -65.49
N PHE A 268 -38.46 37.85 -65.40
CA PHE A 268 -37.40 37.77 -64.42
C PHE A 268 -37.87 37.97 -62.97
N THR A 269 -38.89 38.80 -62.72
CA THR A 269 -39.43 39.01 -61.36
C THR A 269 -40.26 37.82 -60.89
N ILE A 270 -41.03 37.20 -61.79
CA ILE A 270 -41.77 35.96 -61.51
C ILE A 270 -40.79 34.79 -61.28
N LEU A 271 -39.72 34.72 -62.07
CA LEU A 271 -38.65 33.72 -61.91
C LEU A 271 -37.90 33.90 -60.59
N LEU A 272 -37.63 35.15 -60.17
CA LEU A 272 -36.98 35.43 -58.89
C LEU A 272 -37.87 35.04 -57.70
N ILE A 273 -39.18 35.34 -57.76
CA ILE A 273 -40.16 34.95 -56.73
C ILE A 273 -40.31 33.43 -56.61
N THR A 274 -40.29 32.71 -57.74
CA THR A 274 -40.38 31.23 -57.75
C THR A 274 -39.10 30.56 -57.26
N ILE A 275 -37.92 31.06 -57.62
CA ILE A 275 -36.63 30.57 -57.09
C ILE A 275 -36.52 30.88 -55.58
N LEU A 276 -36.97 32.06 -55.14
CA LEU A 276 -37.01 32.44 -53.72
C LEU A 276 -37.97 31.56 -52.90
N SER A 277 -39.12 31.19 -53.45
CA SER A 277 -40.07 30.29 -52.78
C SER A 277 -39.53 28.86 -52.65
N SER A 278 -38.74 28.39 -53.62
CA SER A 278 -38.05 27.09 -53.56
C SER A 278 -36.95 27.07 -52.49
N LEU A 279 -36.15 28.13 -52.39
CA LEU A 279 -35.12 28.26 -51.34
C LEU A 279 -35.73 28.36 -49.93
N TYR A 280 -36.86 29.05 -49.78
CA TYR A 280 -37.59 29.15 -48.51
C TYR A 280 -38.12 27.78 -48.04
N SER A 281 -38.59 26.94 -48.97
CA SER A 281 -39.05 25.57 -48.67
C SER A 281 -37.91 24.63 -48.28
N HIS A 282 -36.73 24.78 -48.92
CA HIS A 282 -35.56 23.97 -48.61
C HIS A 282 -34.90 24.34 -47.26
N HIS A 283 -34.95 25.62 -46.88
CA HIS A 283 -34.42 26.09 -45.59
C HIS A 283 -35.28 25.64 -44.40
N TYR A 284 -36.61 25.56 -44.57
CA TYR A 284 -37.51 25.03 -43.54
C TYR A 284 -37.35 23.53 -43.33
N THR A 285 -37.11 22.75 -44.39
CA THR A 285 -36.85 21.31 -44.29
C THR A 285 -35.52 21.02 -43.58
N HIS A 286 -34.48 21.82 -43.80
CA HIS A 286 -33.21 21.68 -43.09
C HIS A 286 -33.28 22.07 -41.59
N ILE A 287 -34.07 23.09 -41.24
CA ILE A 287 -34.33 23.48 -39.85
C ILE A 287 -35.12 22.39 -39.09
N ILE A 288 -36.11 21.77 -39.74
CA ILE A 288 -36.89 20.67 -39.14
C ILE A 288 -35.98 19.45 -38.87
N ILE A 289 -35.07 19.12 -39.81
CA ILE A 289 -34.13 18.00 -39.65
C ILE A 289 -33.10 18.27 -38.54
N LEU A 290 -32.56 19.49 -38.41
CA LEU A 290 -31.65 19.83 -37.31
C LEU A 290 -32.34 19.91 -35.94
N SER A 291 -33.65 20.20 -35.89
CA SER A 291 -34.42 20.23 -34.63
C SER A 291 -34.89 18.86 -34.14
N SER A 292 -34.70 17.80 -34.95
CA SER A 292 -35.13 16.42 -34.66
C SER A 292 -33.97 15.42 -34.45
N LEU A 293 -32.73 15.92 -34.44
CA LEU A 293 -31.50 15.23 -34.02
C LEU A 293 -31.08 15.75 -32.64
#